data_AF-A0A921ICH0-F1
#
_entry.id   AF-A0A921ICH0-F1
#
_cell.length_a   1.000
_cell.length_b   1.000
_cell.length_c   1.000
_cell.angle_alpha   90.00
_cell.angle_beta   90.00
_cell.angle_gamma   90.00
#
_symmetry.space_group_name_H-M   'P 1'
#
loop_
_entity.id
_entity.type
_entity.pdbx_description
1 polymer ?
#
loop_
_entity_poly.entity_id
_entity_poly.type
_entity_poly.pdbx_seq_one_letter_code
_entity_poly.pdbx_strand_id
1 'polypeptide(L)'
;MFEEYRVFYIGNKPLVVINYWNDRKINLSTEDKKVIMNAPKEVKAKFYTIDFARKSNGKLIIMEMGDGQVSGLQGFDEQKFYDLLWENLSESRA
;
A
#
# COMPACT_ATOMS: atom_id res chain seq x y z
N MET A 1 10.65 -18.25 0.11
CA MET A 1 10.78 -16.94 -0.52
C MET A 1 10.02 -15.94 0.34
N PHE A 2 10.66 -14.84 0.72
CA PHE A 2 10.01 -13.80 1.53
C PHE A 2 9.30 -12.82 0.60
N GLU A 3 8.10 -12.39 0.99
CA GLU A 3 7.34 -11.38 0.25
C GLU A 3 7.04 -10.24 1.19
N GLU A 4 7.19 -9.03 0.68
CA GLU A 4 6.85 -7.80 1.38
C GLU A 4 6.15 -6.86 0.40
N TYR A 5 5.08 -6.24 0.87
CA TYR A 5 4.24 -5.37 0.07
C TYR A 5 4.10 -4.02 0.76
N ARG A 6 4.55 -2.97 0.08
CA ARG A 6 4.27 -1.60 0.50
C ARG A 6 2.93 -1.17 -0.05
N VAL A 7 2.04 -0.74 0.82
CA VAL A 7 0.73 -0.22 0.42
C VAL A 7 0.65 1.25 0.79
N PHE A 8 0.45 2.08 -0.22
CA PHE A 8 0.09 3.48 -0.03
C PHE A 8 -1.40 3.58 0.22
N TYR A 9 -1.80 4.38 1.20
CA TYR A 9 -3.20 4.65 1.52
C TYR A 9 -3.50 6.12 1.33
N ILE A 10 -4.69 6.42 0.81
CA ILE A 10 -5.28 7.76 0.84
C ILE A 10 -6.72 7.68 1.33
N GLY A 11 -7.08 8.49 2.33
CA GLY A 11 -8.42 8.47 2.92
C GLY A 11 -8.85 7.09 3.43
N ASN A 12 -7.92 6.34 4.03
CA ASN A 12 -8.12 4.95 4.50
C ASN A 12 -8.51 3.95 3.40
N LYS A 13 -8.22 4.25 2.14
CA LYS A 13 -8.34 3.33 1.01
C LYS A 13 -6.95 3.02 0.44
N PRO A 14 -6.65 1.75 0.10
CA PRO A 14 -5.43 1.42 -0.64
C PRO A 14 -5.40 2.15 -1.98
N LEU A 15 -4.32 2.88 -2.24
CA LEU A 15 -4.04 3.58 -3.50
C LEU A 15 -3.24 2.69 -4.44
N VAL A 16 -2.08 2.21 -3.98
CA VAL A 16 -1.18 1.32 -4.73
C VAL A 16 -0.62 0.26 -3.79
N VAL A 17 -0.49 -0.98 -4.30
CA VAL A 17 0.27 -2.06 -3.68
C VAL A 17 1.51 -2.31 -4.51
N ILE A 18 2.68 -2.26 -3.88
CA ILE A 18 3.99 -2.42 -4.53
C ILE A 18 4.67 -3.63 -3.90
N ASN A 19 5.25 -4.50 -4.72
CA ASN A 19 6.12 -5.56 -4.24
C ASN A 19 7.48 -4.95 -3.91
N TYR A 20 7.85 -4.95 -2.62
CA TYR A 20 8.96 -4.15 -2.12
C TYR A 20 10.33 -4.65 -2.64
N TRP A 21 10.46 -5.96 -2.84
CA TRP A 21 11.75 -6.60 -3.13
C TRP A 21 12.03 -6.83 -4.61
N ASN A 22 11.01 -6.84 -5.47
CA ASN A 22 11.17 -7.16 -6.90
C ASN A 22 9.90 -6.86 -7.71
N ASP A 23 10.05 -6.85 -9.03
CA ASP A 23 8.96 -6.54 -9.97
C ASP A 23 8.04 -7.73 -10.29
N ARG A 24 8.02 -8.77 -9.44
CA ARG A 24 7.14 -9.92 -9.69
C ARG A 24 5.70 -9.52 -9.53
N LYS A 25 4.86 -10.09 -10.40
CA LYS A 25 3.41 -9.93 -10.36
C LYS A 25 2.87 -10.28 -8.97
N ILE A 26 2.19 -9.30 -8.38
CA ILE A 26 1.53 -9.44 -7.08
C ILE A 26 0.33 -10.38 -7.22
N ASN A 27 0.28 -11.43 -6.40
CA ASN A 27 -0.84 -12.37 -6.33
C ASN A 27 -1.43 -12.40 -4.92
N LEU A 28 -2.35 -11.47 -4.64
CA LEU A 28 -3.02 -11.37 -3.34
C LEU A 28 -4.27 -12.24 -3.31
N SER A 29 -4.36 -13.11 -2.30
CA SER A 29 -5.57 -13.87 -2.02
C SER A 29 -6.71 -12.96 -1.56
N THR A 30 -7.94 -13.50 -1.50
CA THR A 30 -9.09 -12.79 -0.91
C THR A 30 -8.83 -12.39 0.54
N GLU A 31 -8.12 -13.23 1.29
CA GLU A 31 -7.81 -12.95 2.70
C GLU A 31 -6.77 -11.84 2.84
N ASP A 32 -5.76 -11.81 1.95
CA ASP A 32 -4.77 -10.73 1.92
C ASP A 32 -5.41 -9.37 1.66
N LYS A 33 -6.34 -9.32 0.69
CA LYS A 33 -7.10 -8.11 0.38
C LYS A 33 -7.90 -7.64 1.58
N LYS A 34 -8.53 -8.56 2.34
CA LYS A 34 -9.24 -8.19 3.57
C LYS A 34 -8.30 -7.62 4.61
N VAL A 35 -7.11 -8.19 4.80
CA VAL A 35 -6.11 -7.64 5.74
C VAL A 35 -5.73 -6.21 5.33
N ILE A 36 -5.38 -6.02 4.05
CA ILE A 36 -4.98 -4.72 3.50
C ILE A 36 -6.11 -3.67 3.63
N MET A 37 -7.36 -4.06 3.33
CA MET A 37 -8.50 -3.14 3.44
C MET A 37 -8.89 -2.81 4.89
N ASN A 38 -8.61 -3.69 5.85
CA ASN A 38 -9.00 -3.50 7.26
C ASN A 38 -7.90 -2.93 8.15
N ALA A 39 -6.63 -3.00 7.75
CA ALA A 39 -5.51 -2.37 8.44
C ALA A 39 -5.70 -0.87 8.78
N PRO A 40 -6.29 -0.02 7.92
CA PRO A 40 -6.34 1.42 8.16
C PRO A 40 -7.39 1.90 9.19
N LYS A 41 -8.10 1.00 9.87
CA LYS A 41 -9.30 1.33 10.69
C LYS A 41 -9.10 2.39 11.76
N GLU A 42 -7.87 2.56 12.27
CA GLU A 42 -7.56 3.51 13.36
C GLU A 42 -6.57 4.61 12.93
N VAL A 43 -6.17 4.63 11.66
CA VAL A 43 -5.20 5.62 11.16
C VAL A 43 -5.92 6.94 10.89
N LYS A 44 -5.47 8.01 11.55
CA LYS A 44 -6.02 9.36 11.41
C LYS A 44 -5.42 10.15 10.24
N ALA A 45 -4.23 9.78 9.80
CA ALA A 45 -3.56 10.45 8.68
C ALA A 45 -4.34 10.24 7.38
N LYS A 46 -4.38 11.25 6.50
CA LYS A 46 -5.04 11.14 5.20
C LYS A 46 -4.18 10.38 4.18
N PHE A 47 -2.86 10.38 4.35
CA PHE A 47 -1.91 9.73 3.46
C PHE A 47 -0.78 9.11 4.29
N TYR A 48 -0.44 7.85 4.00
CA TYR A 48 0.54 7.06 4.73
C TYR A 48 0.84 5.76 3.98
N THR A 49 1.82 5.00 4.47
CA THR A 49 2.14 3.65 4.01
C THR A 49 1.96 2.63 5.12
N ILE A 50 1.61 1.41 4.74
CA ILE A 50 1.74 0.22 5.60
C ILE A 50 2.48 -0.84 4.81
N ASP A 51 3.56 -1.35 5.39
CA ASP A 51 4.33 -2.45 4.82
C ASP A 51 3.86 -3.77 5.43
N PHE A 52 3.55 -4.74 4.57
CA PHE A 52 3.05 -6.06 4.94
C PHE A 52 4.04 -7.14 4.56
N ALA A 53 4.44 -8.00 5.50
CA ALA A 53 5.24 -9.18 5.20
C ALA A 53 4.40 -10.46 5.18
N ARG A 54 4.79 -11.39 4.31
CA ARG A 54 4.25 -12.76 4.26
C ARG A 54 4.96 -13.65 5.28
N LYS A 55 4.22 -14.16 6.25
CA LYS A 55 4.73 -15.17 7.18
C LYS A 55 4.87 -16.53 6.49
N SER A 56 5.66 -17.42 7.10
CA SER A 56 5.85 -18.80 6.62
C SER A 56 4.54 -19.61 6.52
N ASN A 57 3.52 -19.25 7.31
CA ASN A 57 2.18 -19.86 7.26
C ASN A 57 1.26 -19.21 6.20
N GLY A 58 1.80 -18.38 5.32
CA GLY A 58 1.07 -17.74 4.23
C GLY A 58 0.24 -16.52 4.62
N LYS A 59 0.14 -16.16 5.90
CA LYS A 59 -0.64 -14.98 6.33
C LYS A 59 0.18 -13.70 6.26
N LEU A 60 -0.44 -12.59 5.87
CA LEU A 60 0.14 -11.26 6.00
C LEU A 60 0.21 -10.80 7.46
N ILE A 61 1.22 -10.01 7.77
CA ILE A 61 1.37 -9.26 9.02
C ILE A 61 1.84 -7.83 8.70
N ILE A 62 1.43 -6.85 9.49
CA ILE A 62 1.95 -5.48 9.42
C ILE A 62 3.38 -5.47 9.98
N MET A 63 4.31 -4.90 9.23
CA MET A 63 5.71 -4.74 9.63
C MET A 63 6.01 -3.32 10.08
N GLU A 64 5.59 -2.34 9.29
CA GLU A 64 5.92 -0.93 9.48
C GLU A 64 4.78 -0.04 8.99
N MET A 65 4.67 1.15 9.58
CA MET A 65 3.84 2.24 9.09
C MET A 65 4.70 3.48 8.88
N GLY A 66 4.52 4.16 7.75
CA GLY A 66 5.26 5.37 7.40
C GLY A 66 4.34 6.52 6.99
N ASP A 67 4.87 7.73 6.92
CA ASP A 67 4.11 8.93 6.52
C ASP A 67 3.77 8.99 5.02
N GLY A 68 4.32 8.08 4.22
CA GLY A 68 4.19 8.05 2.76
C GLY A 68 4.98 9.14 2.01
N GLN A 69 5.33 10.25 2.65
CA GLN A 69 6.04 11.38 2.03
C GLN A 69 7.52 11.07 1.76
N VAL A 70 8.14 10.25 2.62
CA VAL A 70 9.53 9.80 2.44
C VAL A 70 9.63 8.36 1.93
N SER A 71 8.50 7.74 1.57
CA SER A 71 8.46 6.36 1.10
C SER A 71 8.83 6.27 -0.37
N GLY A 72 9.81 5.42 -0.70
CA GLY A 72 10.15 5.12 -2.10
C GLY A 72 9.00 4.42 -2.84
N LEU A 73 9.06 4.44 -4.17
CA LEU A 73 8.14 3.74 -5.07
C LEU A 73 8.66 2.36 -5.54
N GLN A 74 9.92 2.02 -5.24
CA GLN A 74 10.54 0.71 -5.54
C GLN A 74 10.28 0.27 -6.99
N GLY A 75 10.53 1.16 -7.95
CA GLY A 75 10.38 0.89 -9.38
C GLY A 75 8.94 0.97 -9.91
N PHE A 76 7.94 1.26 -9.07
CA PHE A 76 6.60 1.57 -9.57
C PHE A 76 6.62 2.85 -10.41
N ASP A 77 5.84 2.85 -11.49
CA ASP A 77 5.74 3.96 -12.43
C ASP A 77 5.31 5.26 -11.72
N GLU A 78 6.22 6.24 -11.72
CA GLU A 78 6.06 7.52 -11.04
C GLU A 78 4.86 8.31 -11.58
N GLN A 79 4.71 8.39 -12.91
CA GLN A 79 3.62 9.12 -13.53
C GLN A 79 2.28 8.51 -13.13
N LYS A 80 2.16 7.19 -13.24
CA LYS A 80 0.96 6.46 -12.83
C LYS A 80 0.64 6.66 -11.35
N PHE A 81 1.66 6.69 -10.49
CA PHE A 81 1.47 6.95 -9.06
C PHE A 81 0.85 8.32 -8.83
N TYR A 82 1.41 9.36 -9.45
CA TYR A 82 0.90 10.73 -9.30
C TYR A 82 -0.47 10.93 -9.94
N ASP A 83 -0.77 10.28 -11.07
CA ASP A 83 -2.10 10.29 -11.68
C ASP A 83 -3.14 9.70 -10.73
N LEU A 84 -2.87 8.52 -10.17
CA LEU A 84 -3.74 7.88 -9.18
C LEU A 84 -3.91 8.74 -7.93
N LEU A 85 -2.81 9.33 -7.44
CA LEU A 85 -2.86 10.23 -6.29
C LEU A 85 -3.78 11.42 -6.58
N TRP A 86 -3.61 12.07 -7.73
CA TRP A 86 -4.41 13.21 -8.17
C TRP A 86 -5.89 12.89 -8.28
N GLU A 87 -6.24 11.74 -8.88
CA GLU A 87 -7.61 11.27 -9.02
C GLU A 87 -8.31 11.00 -7.67
N ASN A 88 -7.54 10.67 -6.64
CA ASN A 88 -8.04 10.29 -5.31
C ASN A 88 -7.89 11.41 -4.26
N LEU A 89 -7.33 12.56 -4.62
CA LEU A 89 -7.34 13.76 -3.78
C LEU A 89 -8.77 14.32 -3.71
N SER A 90 -9.33 14.38 -2.50
CA SER A 90 -10.71 14.82 -2.25
C SER A 90 -10.97 16.32 -2.54
N GLU A 91 -9.94 17.09 -2.89
CA GLU A 91 -10.00 18.55 -3.02
C GLU A 91 -9.77 19.06 -4.46
N SER A 92 -9.50 18.18 -5.44
CA SER A 92 -9.20 18.56 -6.84
C SER A 92 -10.43 18.71 -7.74
N ARG A 93 -11.65 18.63 -7.18
CA ARG A 93 -12.93 18.72 -7.93
C ARG A 93 -13.78 19.94 -7.55
N ALA A 94 -13.16 21.05 -7.17
CA ALA A 94 -13.81 22.35 -7.01
C ALA A 94 -13.41 23.30 -8.14
#